data_AF-A0A8T5LPX6-F1
#
_entry.id   AF-A0A8T5LPX6-F1
#
_cell.length_a   1.000
_cell.length_b   1.000
_cell.length_c   1.000
_cell.angle_alpha   90.00
_cell.angle_beta   90.00
_cell.angle_gamma   90.00
#
_symmetry.space_group_name_H-M   'P 1'
#
loop_
_entity.id
_entity.type
_entity.pdbx_description
1 polymer ?
#
loop_
_entity_poly.entity_id
_entity_poly.type
_entity_poly.pdbx_seq_one_letter_code
_entity_poly.pdbx_strand_id
1 'polypeptide(L)' 'MNTFEIEKQNALNKKDKSHEQKWDEKIKALCSKINKNPNYFTTSSCAGRITLNKNSIKKIKNAFLF' A
#
# COMPACT_ATOMS: atom_id res chain seq x y z
N MET A 1 2.37 -23.47 11.27
CA MET A 1 2.61 -22.08 10.80
C MET A 1 2.58 -21.19 12.05
N ASN A 2 3.58 -20.33 12.26
CA ASN A 2 3.58 -19.43 13.43
C ASN A 2 2.73 -18.17 13.13
N THR A 3 2.50 -17.31 14.13
CA THR A 3 1.67 -16.11 13.98
C THR A 3 2.18 -15.20 12.87
N PHE A 4 3.49 -14.99 12.79
CA PHE A 4 4.11 -14.13 11.78
C PHE A 4 3.89 -14.64 10.35
N GLU A 5 4.06 -15.93 10.10
CA GLU A 5 3.84 -16.54 8.79
C GLU A 5 2.36 -16.43 8.35
N ILE A 6 1.43 -16.54 9.29
CA ILE A 6 0.00 -16.35 9.03
C ILE A 6 -0.28 -14.88 8.67
N GLU A 7 0.26 -13.93 9.43
CA GLU A 7 0.10 -12.50 9.16
C GLU A 7 0.68 -12.10 7.80
N LYS A 8 1.88 -12.61 7.50
CA LYS A 8 2.54 -12.43 6.21
C LYS A 8 1.69 -12.99 5.07
N GLN A 9 1.22 -14.23 5.19
CA GLN A 9 0.36 -14.85 4.17
C GLN A 9 -0.93 -14.04 3.98
N ASN A 10 -1.56 -13.60 5.07
CA ASN A 10 -2.77 -12.79 5.02
C ASN A 10 -2.55 -11.42 4.36
N ALA A 11 -1.40 -10.79 4.63
CA ALA A 11 -1.06 -9.51 4.02
C ALA A 11 -0.80 -9.64 2.51
N LEU A 12 -0.05 -10.67 2.09
CA LEU A 12 0.33 -10.87 0.69
C LEU A 12 -0.83 -11.37 -0.19
N ASN A 13 -1.80 -12.09 0.39
CA ASN A 13 -2.99 -12.56 -0.31
C ASN A 13 -4.14 -11.55 -0.32
N LYS A 14 -3.97 -10.40 0.36
CA LYS A 14 -5.01 -9.39 0.45
C LYS A 14 -5.27 -8.77 -0.91
N LYS A 15 -6.53 -8.77 -1.35
CA LYS A 15 -6.95 -8.04 -2.54
C LYS A 15 -6.68 -6.55 -2.39
N ASP A 16 -6.22 -5.91 -3.46
CA ASP A 16 -6.03 -4.47 -3.48
C ASP A 16 -7.38 -3.75 -3.30
N LYS A 17 -7.41 -2.79 -2.38
CA LYS A 17 -8.55 -1.95 -2.05
C LYS A 17 -8.32 -0.49 -2.45
N SER A 18 -7.17 -0.19 -3.04
CA SER A 18 -6.87 1.14 -3.57
C SER A 18 -7.80 1.48 -4.72
N HIS A 19 -8.02 2.78 -4.94
CA HIS A 19 -8.81 3.24 -6.08
C HIS A 19 -8.17 2.83 -7.42
N GLU A 20 -6.84 2.82 -7.48
CA GLU A 20 -6.06 2.47 -8.66
C GLU A 20 -6.05 0.96 -8.96
N GLN A 21 -6.38 0.13 -7.96
CA GLN A 21 -6.36 -1.33 -8.01
C GLN A 21 -5.03 -1.92 -8.51
N LYS A 22 -3.95 -1.18 -8.32
CA LYS A 22 -2.59 -1.58 -8.70
C LYS A 22 -1.57 -0.95 -7.76
N TRP A 23 -0.39 -1.54 -7.77
CA TRP A 23 0.78 -1.00 -7.07
C TRP A 23 1.42 0.13 -7.86
N ASP A 24 2.02 1.09 -7.15
CA ASP A 24 2.90 2.09 -7.76
C ASP A 24 4.14 1.38 -8.34
N GLU A 25 4.32 1.42 -9.66
CA GLU A 25 5.39 0.69 -10.35
C GLU A 25 6.79 1.04 -9.83
N LYS A 26 6.99 2.30 -9.37
CA LYS A 26 8.27 2.77 -8.82
C LYS A 26 8.74 2.00 -7.59
N ILE A 27 7.84 1.50 -6.73
CA ILE A 27 8.21 0.78 -5.49
C ILE A 27 8.04 -0.74 -5.60
N LYS A 28 7.40 -1.23 -6.66
CA LYS A 28 7.07 -2.65 -6.83
C LYS A 28 8.29 -3.56 -6.70
N ALA A 29 9.43 -3.16 -7.27
CA ALA A 29 10.68 -3.91 -7.18
C ALA A 29 11.21 -4.01 -5.74
N LEU A 30 11.15 -2.91 -4.99
CA LEU A 30 11.56 -2.85 -3.58
C LEU A 30 10.67 -3.75 -2.73
N CYS A 31 9.36 -3.62 -2.85
CA CYS A 31 8.42 -4.41 -2.07
C CYS A 31 8.51 -5.90 -2.41
N SER A 32 8.72 -6.25 -3.67
CA SER A 32 9.00 -7.63 -4.09
C SER A 32 10.27 -8.17 -3.43
N LYS A 33 11.33 -7.36 -3.31
CA LYS A 33 12.57 -7.75 -2.63
C LYS A 33 12.36 -7.97 -1.13
N ILE A 34 11.60 -7.10 -0.48
CA ILE A 34 11.25 -7.23 0.95
C ILE A 34 10.43 -8.50 1.19
N ASN A 35 9.39 -8.75 0.38
CA ASN A 35 8.47 -9.88 0.56
C ASN A 35 9.13 -11.25 0.34
N LYS A 36 10.22 -11.30 -0.42
CA LYS A 36 11.05 -12.52 -0.59
C LYS A 36 11.86 -12.87 0.65
N ASN A 37 12.13 -11.92 1.56
CA ASN A 37 12.86 -12.21 2.79
C ASN A 37 11.91 -12.92 3.78
N PRO A 38 12.30 -14.06 4.39
CA PRO A 38 11.43 -14.78 5.32
C PRO A 38 10.98 -13.92 6.50
N ASN A 39 11.82 -13.03 7.00
CA ASN A 39 11.58 -12.28 8.24
C ASN A 39 10.86 -10.94 8.03
N TYR A 40 10.48 -10.61 6.79
CA TYR A 40 9.79 -9.36 6.48
C TYR A 40 8.64 -9.57 5.49
N PHE A 41 7.69 -8.64 5.53
CA PHE A 41 6.66 -8.48 4.51
C PHE A 41 6.16 -7.03 4.50
N THR A 42 5.59 -6.60 3.37
CA THR A 42 5.01 -5.28 3.18
C THR A 42 3.50 -5.33 3.37
N THR A 43 2.91 -4.22 3.82
CA THR A 43 1.46 -4.02 3.85
C THR A 43 1.06 -2.93 2.86
N SER A 44 0.24 -1.95 3.25
CA SER A 44 -0.06 -0.79 2.41
C SER A 44 1.21 0.05 2.20
N SER A 45 1.60 0.29 0.95
CA SER A 45 2.83 1.01 0.58
C SER A 45 2.60 1.89 -0.64
N CYS A 46 3.30 3.03 -0.74
CA CYS A 46 3.21 3.96 -1.87
C CYS A 46 4.57 4.55 -2.25
N ALA A 47 4.69 5.06 -3.49
CA ALA A 47 5.91 5.68 -4.02
C ALA A 47 6.01 7.19 -3.82
N GLY A 48 5.11 7.76 -3.01
CA GLY A 48 4.90 9.21 -2.93
C GLY A 48 4.11 9.77 -4.12
N ARG A 49 3.31 10.81 -3.88
CA ARG A 49 2.49 11.48 -4.89
C ARG A 49 2.37 12.97 -4.57
N ILE A 50 2.45 13.81 -5.59
CA ILE A 50 2.11 15.23 -5.50
C ILE A 50 0.61 15.33 -5.74
N THR A 51 -0.12 16.01 -4.85
CA THR A 51 -1.58 16.16 -4.96
C THR A 51 -1.99 17.60 -4.72
N LEU A 52 -3.08 18.02 -5.36
CA LEU A 52 -3.78 19.27 -5.07
C LEU A 52 -5.09 18.94 -4.36
N ASN A 53 -5.29 19.49 -3.17
CA ASN A 53 -6.45 19.19 -2.34
C ASN A 53 -7.27 20.44 -2.05
N LYS A 54 -8.59 20.28 -1.95
CA LYS A 54 -9.47 21.30 -1.38
C LYS A 54 -9.06 21.54 0.07
N ASN A 55 -8.89 22.81 0.45
CA ASN A 55 -8.59 23.16 1.83
C ASN A 55 -9.82 22.85 2.71
N SER A 56 -9.61 22.06 3.76
CA SER A 56 -10.63 21.73 4.74
C SER A 56 -9.98 21.27 6.04
N ILE A 57 -10.57 21.68 7.17
CA ILE A 57 -10.13 21.24 8.50
C ILE A 57 -10.48 19.77 8.74
N LYS A 58 -11.54 19.26 8.09
CA LYS A 58 -12.02 17.87 8.22
C LYS A 58 -11.81 17.10 6.92
N LYS A 59 -11.70 15.77 7.02
CA LYS A 59 -11.71 14.88 5.85
C LYS A 59 -13.04 15.01 5.11
N ILE A 60 -12.99 15.27 3.82
CA ILE A 60 -14.17 15.42 2.96
C ILE A 60 -14.15 14.41 1.82
N LYS A 61 -15.33 14.08 1.28
CA LYS A 61 -15.43 13.34 0.02
C LYS A 61 -14.92 14.23 -1.12
N ASN A 62 -14.32 13.64 -2.14
CA ASN A 62 -13.81 14.34 -3.33
C ASN A 62 -12.87 15.52 -2.98
N ALA A 63 -11.93 15.24 -2.07
CA ALA A 63 -10.92 16.20 -1.59
C ALA A 63 -9.83 16.48 -2.64
N PHE A 64 -9.46 15.46 -3.41
CA PHE A 64 -8.44 15.54 -4.45
C PHE A 64 -8.97 16.27 -5.68
N LEU A 65 -8.25 17.29 -6.12
CA LEU A 65 -8.47 18.04 -7.37
C LEU A 65 -7.51 17.58 -8.48
N PHE A 66 -6.32 17.12 -8.07
CA PHE A 66 -5.26 16.55 -8.91
C PHE A 66 -4.42 15.58 -8.08
#